data_AF-A0A353VPF7-F1
#
_entry.id   AF-A0A353VPF7-F1
#
_cell.length_a   1.000
_cell.length_b   1.000
_cell.length_c   1.000
_cell.angle_alpha   90.00
_cell.angle_beta   90.00
_cell.angle_gamma   90.00
#
_symmetry.space_group_name_H-M   'P 1'
#
loop_
_entity.id
_entity.type
_entity.pdbx_description
1 polymer ?
#
loop_
_entity_poly.entity_id
_entity_poly.type
_entity_poly.pdbx_seq_one_letter_code
_entity_poly.pdbx_strand_id
1 'polypeptide(L)'
;MNNTFNISRFGKYFAYDLKRQWKNIGMLMLIFALFPIIFYMIYMFFAALCDGGLLKIFSGIEIDGPAMWTRFGVFAAMTCIFVMLFPSRAYGEITDKAKGSEWLMLPASRLEKFVSMILITLVVIPIVYILIYFLSDAFVCLLDKSCGDSLMSFRINKEIGTSDFTIPANGFWILAANIVEYASIFLLGGLIFKKWKVVGTALALFVLGMVFSGLFSAFITNADLEWWGNWFNDWTIRHADSIDLWMNAFINFWILLIVAICCTWSWFRLKRFQH
;
A
#
# COMPACT_ATOMS: atom_id res chain seq x y z
N MET A 1 0.83 36.94 4.17
CA MET A 1 -0.17 35.85 4.17
C MET A 1 -0.48 35.47 5.60
N ASN A 2 -1.75 35.44 5.99
CA ASN A 2 -2.15 35.02 7.33
C ASN A 2 -1.88 33.52 7.50
N ASN A 3 -1.05 33.15 8.47
CA ASN A 3 -0.56 31.77 8.67
C ASN A 3 -1.54 30.93 9.50
N THR A 4 -2.76 31.45 9.73
CA THR A 4 -3.85 30.79 10.43
C THR A 4 -4.51 29.78 9.51
N PHE A 5 -4.82 28.59 10.03
CA PHE A 5 -5.55 27.56 9.30
C PHE A 5 -7.00 28.01 9.10
N ASN A 6 -7.48 27.95 7.86
CA ASN A 6 -8.86 28.27 7.52
C ASN A 6 -9.48 27.12 6.71
N ILE A 7 -10.55 26.52 7.26
CA ILE A 7 -11.20 25.35 6.66
C ILE A 7 -11.80 25.62 5.28
N SER A 8 -12.32 26.83 5.03
CA SER A 8 -12.90 27.21 3.73
C SER A 8 -11.82 27.32 2.65
N ARG A 9 -10.66 27.89 3.01
CA ARG A 9 -9.49 27.97 2.13
C ARG A 9 -8.89 26.59 1.88
N PHE A 10 -8.78 25.78 2.93
CA PHE A 10 -8.33 24.40 2.86
C PHE A 10 -9.18 23.57 1.88
N GLY A 11 -10.51 23.59 2.01
CA GLY A 11 -11.39 22.80 1.14
C GLY A 11 -11.24 23.15 -0.35
N LYS A 12 -11.12 24.45 -0.67
CA LYS A 12 -10.86 24.91 -2.05
C LYS A 12 -9.51 24.43 -2.57
N TYR A 13 -8.46 24.53 -1.74
CA TYR A 13 -7.13 24.06 -2.09
C TYR A 13 -7.10 22.53 -2.26
N PHE A 14 -7.74 21.79 -1.36
CA PHE A 14 -7.83 20.34 -1.40
C PHE A 14 -8.52 19.84 -2.68
N ALA A 15 -9.65 20.44 -3.05
CA ALA A 15 -10.33 20.11 -4.30
C ALA A 15 -9.49 20.42 -5.54
N TYR A 16 -8.77 21.55 -5.53
CA TYR A 16 -7.82 21.91 -6.58
C TYR A 16 -6.68 20.90 -6.69
N ASP A 17 -6.05 20.55 -5.56
CA ASP A 17 -4.94 19.60 -5.49
C ASP A 17 -5.40 18.21 -5.94
N LEU A 18 -6.56 17.74 -5.48
CA LEU A 18 -7.13 16.46 -5.92
C LEU A 18 -7.37 16.43 -7.43
N LYS A 19 -7.95 17.49 -8.02
CA LYS A 19 -8.16 17.57 -9.47
C LYS A 19 -6.84 17.58 -10.25
N ARG A 20 -5.82 18.25 -9.72
CA ARG A 20 -4.47 18.24 -10.30
C ARG A 20 -3.85 16.84 -10.24
N GLN A 21 -3.94 16.17 -9.10
CA GLN A 21 -3.41 14.81 -8.94
C GLN A 21 -4.15 13.80 -9.81
N TRP A 22 -5.47 13.92 -9.96
CA TRP A 22 -6.25 13.09 -10.87
C TRP A 22 -5.80 13.24 -12.33
N LYS A 23 -5.52 14.46 -12.79
CA LYS A 23 -5.00 14.69 -14.15
C LYS A 23 -3.61 14.08 -14.36
N ASN A 24 -2.77 14.10 -13.33
CA ASN A 24 -1.38 13.63 -13.44
C ASN A 24 -1.27 12.10 -13.31
N ILE A 25 -2.03 11.49 -12.39
CA ILE A 25 -1.86 10.09 -11.99
C ILE A 25 -3.12 9.25 -12.19
N GLY A 26 -4.26 9.85 -12.52
CA GLY A 26 -5.51 9.12 -12.73
C GLY A 26 -5.38 8.00 -13.76
N MET A 27 -4.66 8.22 -14.87
CA MET A 27 -4.41 7.16 -15.86
C MET A 27 -3.61 5.99 -15.30
N LEU A 28 -2.55 6.28 -14.53
CA LEU A 28 -1.76 5.23 -13.89
C LEU A 28 -2.60 4.48 -12.85
N MET A 29 -3.35 5.19 -12.02
CA MET A 29 -4.27 4.59 -11.06
C MET A 29 -5.27 3.66 -11.77
N LEU A 30 -5.88 4.09 -12.87
CA LEU A 30 -6.84 3.28 -13.63
C LEU A 30 -6.21 2.03 -14.21
N ILE A 31 -4.99 2.11 -14.76
CA ILE A 31 -4.27 0.94 -15.28
C ILE A 31 -4.03 -0.11 -14.19
N PHE A 32 -3.56 0.32 -13.01
CA PHE A 32 -3.32 -0.60 -11.90
C PHE A 32 -4.63 -1.10 -11.25
N ALA A 33 -5.67 -0.27 -11.23
CA ALA A 33 -6.96 -0.62 -10.63
C ALA A 33 -7.77 -1.57 -11.52
N LEU A 34 -7.69 -1.44 -12.86
CA LEU A 34 -8.34 -2.34 -13.81
C LEU A 34 -7.50 -3.59 -14.14
N PHE A 35 -6.37 -3.76 -13.45
CA PHE A 35 -5.49 -4.91 -13.65
C PHE A 35 -6.17 -6.28 -13.46
N PRO A 36 -7.19 -6.47 -12.57
CA PRO A 36 -7.92 -7.73 -12.49
C PRO A 36 -8.50 -8.18 -13.84
N ILE A 37 -9.07 -7.26 -14.61
CA ILE A 37 -9.63 -7.54 -15.94
C ILE A 37 -8.53 -7.95 -16.90
N ILE A 38 -7.42 -7.19 -16.92
CA ILE A 38 -6.27 -7.45 -17.79
C ILE A 38 -5.66 -8.82 -17.47
N PHE A 39 -5.43 -9.10 -16.18
CA PHE A 39 -4.90 -10.36 -15.70
C PHE A 39 -5.81 -11.53 -16.07
N TYR A 40 -7.12 -11.38 -15.86
CA TYR A 40 -8.10 -12.41 -16.21
C TYR A 40 -8.09 -12.71 -17.70
N MET A 41 -8.12 -11.68 -18.55
CA MET A 41 -8.06 -11.87 -20.01
C MET A 41 -6.78 -12.58 -20.45
N ILE A 42 -5.63 -12.18 -19.90
CA ILE A 42 -4.34 -12.81 -20.20
C ILE A 42 -4.33 -14.27 -19.73
N TYR A 43 -4.83 -14.54 -18.52
CA TYR A 43 -4.92 -15.89 -17.97
C TYR A 43 -5.78 -16.79 -18.85
N MET A 44 -6.99 -16.34 -19.20
CA MET A 44 -7.91 -17.09 -20.07
C MET A 44 -7.33 -17.31 -21.47
N PHE A 45 -6.58 -16.34 -22.00
CA PHE A 45 -5.88 -16.49 -23.27
C PHE A 45 -4.82 -17.60 -23.24
N PHE A 46 -4.00 -17.65 -22.18
CA PHE A 46 -3.00 -18.71 -22.03
C PHE A 46 -3.64 -20.07 -21.71
N ALA A 47 -4.71 -20.10 -20.92
CA ALA A 47 -5.47 -21.32 -20.68
C ALA A 47 -6.08 -21.88 -21.98
N ALA A 48 -6.59 -21.00 -22.85
CA ALA A 48 -7.10 -21.38 -24.17
C ALA A 48 -6.01 -21.98 -25.09
N LEU A 49 -4.77 -21.47 -25.01
CA LEU A 49 -3.65 -21.91 -25.85
C LEU A 49 -2.95 -23.17 -25.35
N CYS A 50 -2.70 -23.29 -24.05
CA CYS A 50 -1.77 -24.29 -23.51
C CYS A 50 -2.46 -25.48 -22.84
N ASP A 51 -3.66 -25.31 -22.27
CA ASP A 51 -4.33 -26.35 -21.47
C ASP A 51 -5.30 -27.22 -22.28
N GLY A 52 -5.00 -27.41 -23.57
CA GLY A 52 -5.94 -28.00 -24.53
C GLY A 52 -7.22 -27.17 -24.69
N GLY A 53 -7.18 -25.88 -24.33
CA GLY A 53 -8.35 -25.01 -24.25
C GLY A 53 -9.10 -24.84 -25.56
N LEU A 54 -8.42 -24.90 -26.72
CA LEU A 54 -9.07 -25.02 -28.02
C LEU A 54 -10.02 -26.24 -28.09
N LEU A 55 -9.58 -27.41 -27.63
CA LEU A 55 -10.40 -28.63 -27.58
C LEU A 55 -11.54 -28.49 -26.55
N LYS A 56 -11.30 -27.86 -25.40
CA LYS A 56 -12.32 -27.59 -24.36
C LYS A 56 -13.40 -26.62 -24.87
N ILE A 57 -13.02 -25.57 -25.58
CA ILE A 57 -13.94 -24.62 -26.23
C ILE A 57 -14.80 -25.34 -27.28
N PHE A 58 -14.21 -26.19 -28.12
CA PHE A 58 -14.96 -26.95 -29.13
C PHE A 58 -15.81 -28.09 -28.54
N SER A 59 -15.48 -28.60 -27.36
CA SER A 59 -16.25 -29.63 -26.64
C SER A 59 -17.25 -29.09 -25.63
N GLY A 60 -17.33 -27.76 -25.46
CA GLY A 60 -18.27 -27.11 -24.54
C GLY A 60 -17.91 -27.25 -23.06
N ILE A 61 -16.67 -27.63 -22.75
CA ILE A 61 -16.17 -27.74 -21.37
C ILE A 61 -15.68 -26.36 -20.93
N GLU A 62 -16.17 -25.88 -19.78
CA GLU A 62 -15.74 -24.61 -19.21
C GLU A 62 -14.25 -24.65 -18.86
N ILE A 63 -13.55 -23.54 -19.12
CA ILE A 63 -12.15 -23.35 -18.72
C ILE A 63 -12.17 -22.78 -17.30
N ASP A 64 -11.50 -23.44 -16.37
CA ASP A 64 -11.41 -22.95 -14.98
C ASP A 64 -10.68 -21.60 -14.92
N GLY A 65 -11.28 -20.66 -14.19
CA GLY A 65 -10.68 -19.36 -13.93
C GLY A 65 -9.50 -19.43 -12.94
N PRO A 66 -8.73 -18.34 -12.81
CA PRO A 66 -7.62 -18.29 -11.87
C PRO A 66 -8.10 -18.40 -10.41
N ALA A 67 -7.43 -19.26 -9.64
CA ALA A 67 -7.73 -19.48 -8.23
C ALA A 67 -7.68 -18.19 -7.39
N MET A 68 -8.47 -18.15 -6.31
CA MET A 68 -8.62 -16.99 -5.43
C MET A 68 -7.29 -16.49 -4.85
N TRP A 69 -6.42 -17.40 -4.42
CA TRP A 69 -5.08 -17.06 -3.91
C TRP A 69 -4.19 -16.40 -4.96
N THR A 70 -4.26 -16.84 -6.22
CA THR A 70 -3.50 -16.23 -7.32
C THR A 70 -3.98 -14.81 -7.56
N ARG A 71 -5.30 -14.58 -7.58
CA ARG A 71 -5.90 -13.25 -7.73
C ARG A 71 -5.52 -12.34 -6.55
N PHE A 72 -5.53 -12.84 -5.32
CA PHE A 72 -5.07 -12.11 -4.15
C PHE A 72 -3.57 -11.77 -4.20
N GLY A 73 -2.73 -12.71 -4.65
CA GLY A 73 -1.30 -12.47 -4.86
C GLY A 73 -1.04 -11.37 -5.90
N VAL A 74 -1.81 -11.36 -7.00
CA VAL A 74 -1.76 -10.29 -8.01
C VAL A 74 -2.21 -8.96 -7.42
N PHE A 75 -3.27 -8.94 -6.60
CA PHE A 75 -3.71 -7.74 -5.89
C PHE A 75 -2.61 -7.17 -4.99
N ALA A 76 -1.98 -8.01 -4.16
CA ALA A 76 -0.90 -7.60 -3.27
C ALA A 76 0.30 -7.04 -4.06
N ALA A 77 0.71 -7.71 -5.15
CA ALA A 77 1.81 -7.28 -6.00
C ALA A 77 1.52 -5.95 -6.71
N MET A 78 0.35 -5.80 -7.32
CA MET A 78 -0.03 -4.56 -8.02
C MET A 78 -0.18 -3.39 -7.05
N THR A 79 -0.74 -3.64 -5.87
CA THR A 79 -0.86 -2.64 -4.81
C THR A 79 0.52 -2.17 -4.35
N CYS A 80 1.45 -3.10 -4.14
CA CYS A 80 2.82 -2.79 -3.78
C CYS A 80 3.49 -1.87 -4.82
N ILE A 81 3.44 -2.26 -6.10
CA ILE A 81 4.01 -1.45 -7.20
C ILE A 81 3.34 -0.07 -7.29
N PHE A 82 2.01 -0.01 -7.17
CA PHE A 82 1.26 1.24 -7.22
C PHE A 82 1.69 2.20 -6.11
N VAL A 83 1.76 1.72 -4.87
CA VAL A 83 2.15 2.51 -3.69
C VAL A 83 3.61 2.98 -3.77
N MET A 84 4.50 2.22 -4.42
CA MET A 84 5.87 2.66 -4.67
C MET A 84 5.94 3.84 -5.67
N LEU A 85 5.09 3.84 -6.69
CA LEU A 85 5.16 4.79 -7.80
C LEU A 85 4.36 6.08 -7.54
N PHE A 86 3.16 5.95 -6.98
CA PHE A 86 2.19 7.04 -6.89
C PHE A 86 2.68 8.25 -6.08
N PRO A 87 3.14 8.12 -4.81
CA PRO A 87 3.47 9.27 -3.97
C PRO A 87 4.59 10.12 -4.57
N SER A 88 5.62 9.45 -5.11
CA SER A 88 6.75 10.08 -5.77
C SER A 88 6.38 10.78 -7.08
N ARG A 89 5.41 10.25 -7.84
CA ARG A 89 4.88 10.93 -9.03
C ARG A 89 3.94 12.10 -8.68
N ALA A 90 3.20 12.00 -7.59
CA ALA A 90 2.21 12.99 -7.17
C ALA A 90 2.85 14.27 -6.66
N TYR A 91 3.82 14.11 -5.77
CA TYR A 91 4.36 15.22 -4.98
C TYR A 91 5.88 15.35 -5.11
N GLY A 92 6.57 14.42 -5.78
CA GLY A 92 8.00 14.54 -5.99
C GLY A 92 8.39 15.75 -6.82
N GLU A 93 7.52 16.22 -7.72
CA GLU A 93 7.77 17.41 -8.57
C GLU A 93 7.86 18.73 -7.78
N ILE A 94 7.38 18.75 -6.52
CA ILE A 94 7.52 19.92 -5.64
C ILE A 94 9.00 20.25 -5.37
N THR A 95 9.89 19.27 -5.50
CA THR A 95 11.33 19.45 -5.30
C THR A 95 12.02 20.21 -6.45
N ASP A 96 11.36 20.39 -7.60
CA ASP A 96 11.92 21.09 -8.75
C ASP A 96 11.68 22.60 -8.66
N LYS A 97 12.66 23.42 -9.07
CA LYS A 97 12.60 24.88 -8.91
C LYS A 97 11.35 25.53 -9.53
N ALA A 98 10.95 25.10 -10.72
CA ALA A 98 9.81 25.67 -11.44
C ALA A 98 8.47 25.31 -10.78
N LYS A 99 8.21 24.01 -10.58
CA LYS A 99 6.96 23.50 -10.01
C LYS A 99 6.85 23.76 -8.51
N GLY A 100 7.96 23.78 -7.79
CA GLY A 100 8.04 24.16 -6.38
C GLY A 100 7.73 25.63 -6.13
N SER A 101 8.20 26.53 -7.01
CA SER A 101 7.86 27.96 -6.94
C SER A 101 6.36 28.19 -7.17
N GLU A 102 5.79 27.56 -8.21
CA GLU A 102 4.35 27.58 -8.47
C GLU A 102 3.55 27.08 -7.25
N TRP A 103 3.99 25.98 -6.64
CA TRP A 103 3.37 25.42 -5.45
C TRP A 103 3.43 26.39 -4.25
N LEU A 104 4.53 27.12 -4.08
CA LEU A 104 4.68 28.13 -3.02
C LEU A 104 3.76 29.34 -3.24
N MET A 105 3.56 29.76 -4.50
CA MET A 105 2.71 30.91 -4.86
C MET A 105 1.21 30.67 -4.64
N LEU A 106 0.76 29.42 -4.51
CA LEU A 106 -0.65 29.13 -4.24
C LEU A 106 -1.11 29.77 -2.92
N PRO A 107 -2.28 30.45 -2.89
CA PRO A 107 -2.76 31.22 -1.74
C PRO A 107 -3.35 30.31 -0.65
N ALA A 108 -2.52 29.45 -0.06
CA ALA A 108 -2.85 28.57 1.07
C ALA A 108 -1.71 28.57 2.09
N SER A 109 -2.03 28.32 3.36
CA SER A 109 -0.99 28.22 4.40
C SER A 109 -0.13 26.97 4.20
N ARG A 110 1.09 26.95 4.73
CA ARG A 110 1.97 25.77 4.60
C ARG A 110 1.37 24.53 5.26
N LEU A 111 0.66 24.72 6.38
CA LEU A 111 -0.05 23.64 7.07
C LEU A 111 -1.19 23.07 6.23
N GLU A 112 -1.98 23.92 5.59
CA GLU A 112 -3.07 23.48 4.70
C GLU A 112 -2.55 22.65 3.52
N LYS A 113 -1.45 23.10 2.91
CA LYS A 113 -0.84 22.36 1.80
C LYS A 113 -0.28 21.00 2.25
N PHE A 114 0.31 20.95 3.43
CA PHE A 114 0.83 19.70 4.02
C PHE A 114 -0.29 18.71 4.38
N VAL A 115 -1.34 19.18 5.05
CA VAL A 115 -2.49 18.34 5.40
C VAL A 115 -3.19 17.80 4.15
N SER A 116 -3.32 18.63 3.10
CA SER A 116 -3.87 18.19 1.81
C SER A 116 -3.00 17.10 1.17
N MET A 117 -1.68 17.30 1.14
CA MET A 117 -0.73 16.33 0.59
C MET A 117 -0.84 14.98 1.31
N ILE A 118 -0.84 14.99 2.65
CA ILE A 118 -0.97 13.76 3.45
C ILE A 118 -2.32 13.08 3.23
N LEU A 119 -3.43 13.82 3.28
CA LEU A 119 -4.76 13.24 3.13
C LEU A 119 -4.96 12.62 1.74
N ILE A 120 -4.50 13.30 0.69
CA ILE A 120 -4.61 12.77 -0.68
C ILE A 120 -3.75 11.52 -0.83
N THR A 121 -2.51 11.53 -0.34
CA THR A 121 -1.59 10.40 -0.49
C THR A 121 -1.94 9.20 0.37
N LEU A 122 -2.30 9.40 1.64
CA LEU A 122 -2.49 8.30 2.60
C LEU A 122 -3.93 7.79 2.66
N VAL A 123 -4.93 8.61 2.30
CA VAL A 123 -6.34 8.28 2.51
C VAL A 123 -7.08 8.23 1.17
N VAL A 124 -7.18 9.35 0.47
CA VAL A 124 -8.08 9.46 -0.69
C VAL A 124 -7.68 8.50 -1.82
N ILE A 125 -6.42 8.56 -2.26
CA ILE A 125 -5.96 7.76 -3.40
C ILE A 125 -5.95 6.26 -3.08
N PRO A 126 -5.44 5.80 -1.92
CA PRO A 126 -5.57 4.40 -1.51
C PRO A 126 -7.01 3.89 -1.47
N ILE A 127 -7.94 4.64 -0.88
CA ILE A 127 -9.36 4.22 -0.81
C ILE A 127 -9.95 4.09 -2.21
N VAL A 128 -9.76 5.10 -3.07
CA VAL A 128 -10.29 5.08 -4.44
C VAL A 128 -9.68 3.93 -5.24
N TYR A 129 -8.37 3.69 -5.11
CA TYR A 129 -7.69 2.58 -5.76
C TYR A 129 -8.26 1.22 -5.35
N ILE A 130 -8.38 0.97 -4.04
CA ILE A 130 -8.91 -0.30 -3.49
C ILE A 130 -10.36 -0.51 -3.94
N LEU A 131 -11.19 0.54 -3.88
CA LEU A 131 -12.59 0.46 -4.30
C LEU A 131 -12.72 0.10 -5.79
N ILE A 132 -12.00 0.79 -6.67
CA ILE A 132 -12.06 0.50 -8.11
C ILE A 132 -11.50 -0.90 -8.41
N TYR A 133 -10.43 -1.30 -7.72
CA TYR A 133 -9.85 -2.63 -7.89
C TYR A 133 -10.87 -3.73 -7.54
N PHE A 134 -11.51 -3.66 -6.36
CA PHE A 134 -12.52 -4.64 -5.97
C PHE A 134 -13.77 -4.60 -6.84
N LEU A 135 -14.18 -3.42 -7.30
CA LEU A 135 -15.29 -3.32 -8.26
C LEU A 135 -14.94 -3.98 -9.60
N SER A 136 -13.71 -3.81 -10.08
CA SER A 136 -13.26 -4.46 -11.32
C SER A 136 -13.16 -5.98 -11.19
N ASP A 137 -12.73 -6.47 -10.02
CA ASP A 137 -12.68 -7.88 -9.70
C ASP A 137 -14.08 -8.50 -9.59
N ALA A 138 -14.99 -7.83 -8.88
CA ALA A 138 -16.39 -8.23 -8.79
C ALA A 138 -17.04 -8.23 -10.17
N PHE A 139 -16.73 -7.26 -11.03
CA PHE A 139 -17.23 -7.21 -12.40
C PHE A 139 -16.77 -8.42 -13.22
N VAL A 140 -15.52 -8.86 -13.09
CA VAL A 140 -15.01 -10.08 -13.74
C VAL A 140 -15.77 -11.32 -13.26
N CYS A 141 -15.93 -11.49 -11.94
CA CYS A 141 -16.66 -12.65 -11.41
C CYS A 141 -18.18 -12.62 -11.66
N LEU A 142 -18.76 -11.44 -11.95
CA LEU A 142 -20.14 -11.35 -12.42
C LEU A 142 -20.29 -11.81 -13.88
N LEU A 143 -19.27 -11.59 -14.71
CA LEU A 143 -19.27 -11.98 -16.12
C LEU A 143 -18.96 -13.47 -16.30
N ASP A 144 -18.08 -14.02 -15.49
CA ASP A 144 -17.63 -15.40 -15.60
C ASP A 144 -17.82 -16.16 -14.28
N LYS A 145 -18.67 -17.18 -14.30
CA LYS A 145 -18.97 -18.01 -13.13
C LYS A 145 -17.79 -18.90 -12.71
N SER A 146 -16.85 -19.17 -13.62
CA SER A 146 -15.62 -19.93 -13.32
C SER A 146 -14.65 -19.14 -12.43
N CYS A 147 -14.81 -17.82 -12.33
CA CYS A 147 -14.05 -16.93 -11.44
C CYS A 147 -14.27 -17.27 -9.95
N GLY A 148 -15.41 -17.88 -9.62
CA GLY A 148 -15.81 -18.19 -8.24
C GLY A 148 -16.18 -16.94 -7.44
N ASP A 149 -15.80 -16.93 -6.17
CA ASP A 149 -16.09 -15.84 -5.24
C ASP A 149 -15.26 -14.57 -5.56
N SER A 150 -15.81 -13.39 -5.26
CA SER A 150 -15.09 -12.10 -5.39
C SER A 150 -14.01 -11.96 -4.31
N LEU A 151 -12.95 -11.22 -4.59
CA LEU A 151 -11.91 -10.92 -3.60
C LEU A 151 -12.45 -10.25 -2.32
N MET A 152 -13.60 -9.56 -2.37
CA MET A 152 -14.21 -9.01 -1.15
C MET A 152 -14.62 -10.07 -0.13
N SER A 153 -14.94 -11.30 -0.55
CA SER A 153 -15.29 -12.40 0.36
C SER A 153 -14.07 -13.21 0.80
N PHE A 154 -12.85 -12.80 0.43
CA PHE A 154 -11.62 -13.47 0.82
C PHE A 154 -11.48 -13.54 2.35
N ARG A 155 -11.34 -14.75 2.89
CA ARG A 155 -11.08 -14.97 4.31
C ARG A 155 -9.92 -15.93 4.45
N ILE A 156 -8.79 -15.45 4.97
CA ILE A 156 -7.56 -16.23 5.17
C ILE A 156 -7.87 -17.58 5.86
N ASN A 157 -8.65 -17.56 6.94
CA ASN A 157 -8.99 -18.77 7.70
C ASN A 157 -9.92 -19.74 6.97
N LYS A 158 -10.71 -19.28 5.98
CA LYS A 158 -11.57 -20.15 5.17
C LYS A 158 -10.73 -20.95 4.16
N GLU A 159 -9.64 -20.34 3.70
CA GLU A 159 -8.80 -20.85 2.64
C GLU A 159 -7.65 -21.76 3.12
N ILE A 160 -7.20 -21.61 4.37
CA ILE A 160 -6.16 -22.47 4.97
C ILE A 160 -6.72 -23.86 5.31
N GLY A 161 -8.04 -24.01 5.46
CA GLY A 161 -8.73 -25.31 5.54
C GLY A 161 -8.41 -26.16 6.77
N THR A 162 -7.61 -25.68 7.72
CA THR A 162 -7.27 -26.38 8.96
C THR A 162 -8.02 -25.79 10.15
N SER A 163 -8.73 -26.63 10.90
CA SER A 163 -9.46 -26.27 12.13
C SER A 163 -8.54 -25.89 13.29
N ASP A 164 -7.27 -26.27 13.21
CA ASP A 164 -6.35 -26.28 14.35
C ASP A 164 -5.49 -25.01 14.43
N PHE A 165 -5.45 -24.22 13.34
CA PHE A 165 -4.66 -23.00 13.27
C PHE A 165 -5.51 -21.85 12.72
N THR A 166 -6.19 -21.13 13.61
CA THR A 166 -6.88 -19.88 13.27
C THR A 166 -5.86 -18.75 13.27
N ILE A 167 -5.60 -18.15 12.11
CA ILE A 167 -4.83 -16.90 12.06
C ILE A 167 -5.76 -15.77 12.56
N PRO A 168 -5.46 -15.15 13.70
CA PRO A 168 -6.32 -14.14 14.30
C PRO A 168 -6.11 -12.74 13.69
N ALA A 169 -5.26 -12.65 12.67
CA ALA A 169 -4.96 -11.42 11.97
C ALA A 169 -6.02 -11.11 10.91
N ASN A 170 -6.59 -9.91 10.98
CA ASN A 170 -7.41 -9.37 9.90
C ASN A 170 -6.50 -9.00 8.71
N GLY A 171 -6.36 -9.91 7.75
CA GLY A 171 -5.49 -9.73 6.59
C GLY A 171 -5.77 -8.44 5.80
N PHE A 172 -7.03 -8.04 5.70
CA PHE A 172 -7.40 -6.77 5.06
C PHE A 172 -6.91 -5.55 5.83
N TRP A 173 -6.96 -5.60 7.16
CA TRP A 173 -6.43 -4.53 8.01
C TRP A 173 -4.92 -4.41 7.83
N ILE A 174 -4.19 -5.53 7.85
CA ILE A 174 -2.75 -5.56 7.65
C ILE A 174 -2.40 -4.99 6.28
N LEU A 175 -3.11 -5.39 5.21
CA LEU A 175 -2.90 -4.85 3.88
C LEU A 175 -3.15 -3.34 3.83
N ALA A 176 -4.27 -2.87 4.38
CA ALA A 176 -4.60 -1.44 4.42
C ALA A 176 -3.54 -0.63 5.19
N ALA A 177 -3.09 -1.15 6.33
CA ALA A 177 -2.06 -0.51 7.15
C ALA A 177 -0.71 -0.45 6.42
N ASN A 178 -0.31 -1.53 5.73
CA ASN A 178 0.90 -1.56 4.90
C ASN A 178 0.83 -0.57 3.72
N ILE A 179 -0.33 -0.43 3.08
CA ILE A 179 -0.52 0.57 2.00
C ILE A 179 -0.21 1.98 2.52
N VAL A 180 -0.74 2.33 3.69
CA VAL A 180 -0.51 3.64 4.31
C VAL A 180 0.96 3.81 4.71
N GLU A 181 1.55 2.79 5.30
CA GLU A 181 2.96 2.78 5.70
C GLU A 181 3.87 3.05 4.49
N TYR A 182 3.81 2.22 3.45
CA TYR A 182 4.64 2.39 2.26
C TYR A 182 4.33 3.69 1.52
N ALA A 183 3.06 4.13 1.46
CA ALA A 183 2.72 5.40 0.85
C ALA A 183 3.42 6.57 1.57
N SER A 184 3.52 6.53 2.90
CA SER A 184 4.22 7.54 3.69
C SER A 184 5.73 7.54 3.46
N ILE A 185 6.34 6.36 3.35
CA ILE A 185 7.77 6.21 3.09
C ILE A 185 8.14 6.73 1.69
N PHE A 186 7.39 6.32 0.66
CA PHE A 186 7.63 6.75 -0.71
C PHE A 186 7.27 8.22 -0.95
N LEU A 187 6.36 8.80 -0.15
CA LEU A 187 6.11 10.24 -0.13
C LEU A 187 7.33 11.01 0.39
N LEU A 188 7.83 10.63 1.58
CA LEU A 188 9.03 11.23 2.17
C LEU A 188 10.21 11.14 1.21
N GLY A 189 10.38 9.95 0.65
CA GLY A 189 11.34 9.63 -0.38
C GLY A 189 11.31 10.55 -1.60
N GLY A 190 10.12 10.75 -2.16
CA GLY A 190 9.90 11.67 -3.28
C GLY A 190 10.27 13.13 -2.97
N LEU A 191 10.23 13.54 -1.69
CA LEU A 191 10.62 14.86 -1.22
C LEU A 191 12.13 15.00 -0.91
N ILE A 192 12.81 13.89 -0.65
CA ILE A 192 14.25 13.85 -0.38
C ILE A 192 15.05 13.78 -1.69
N PHE A 193 14.72 12.83 -2.56
CA PHE A 193 15.46 12.57 -3.78
C PHE A 193 14.95 13.44 -4.95
N LYS A 194 15.86 14.14 -5.65
CA LYS A 194 15.47 15.01 -6.79
C LYS A 194 15.22 14.25 -8.09
N LYS A 195 16.12 13.32 -8.45
CA LYS A 195 16.08 12.59 -9.75
C LYS A 195 15.63 11.14 -9.58
N TRP A 196 16.28 10.37 -8.71
CA TRP A 196 16.03 8.95 -8.50
C TRP A 196 15.03 8.74 -7.36
N LYS A 197 13.80 9.25 -7.50
CA LYS A 197 12.80 9.28 -6.42
C LYS A 197 12.44 7.90 -5.90
N VAL A 198 11.95 7.03 -6.78
CA VAL A 198 11.50 5.67 -6.43
C VAL A 198 12.67 4.70 -6.23
N VAL A 199 13.70 4.79 -7.07
CA VAL A 199 14.86 3.90 -6.96
C VAL A 199 15.70 4.26 -5.72
N GLY A 200 15.86 5.56 -5.44
CA GLY A 200 16.59 6.03 -4.27
C GLY A 200 15.92 5.64 -2.96
N THR A 201 14.58 5.65 -2.90
CA THR A 201 13.84 5.16 -1.72
C THR A 201 13.97 3.68 -1.54
N ALA A 202 13.81 2.90 -2.62
CA ALA A 202 13.97 1.45 -2.56
C ALA A 202 15.39 1.07 -2.12
N LEU A 203 16.42 1.73 -2.66
CA LEU A 203 17.81 1.53 -2.24
C LEU A 203 18.05 1.94 -0.78
N ALA A 204 17.48 3.07 -0.33
CA ALA A 204 17.61 3.50 1.07
C ALA A 204 16.96 2.49 2.02
N LEU A 205 15.77 1.99 1.69
CA LEU A 205 15.09 0.93 2.45
C LEU A 205 15.89 -0.37 2.45
N PHE A 206 16.49 -0.74 1.32
CA PHE A 206 17.31 -1.93 1.21
C PHE A 206 18.57 -1.84 2.08
N VAL A 207 19.29 -0.72 2.03
CA VAL A 207 20.48 -0.48 2.86
C VAL A 207 20.12 -0.44 4.34
N LEU A 208 19.04 0.26 4.72
CA LEU A 208 18.55 0.26 6.10
C LEU A 208 18.17 -1.15 6.55
N GLY A 209 17.46 -1.90 5.72
CA GLY A 209 17.09 -3.29 5.99
C GLY A 209 18.30 -4.18 6.22
N MET A 210 19.35 -4.05 5.40
CA MET A 210 20.62 -4.77 5.60
C MET A 210 21.31 -4.40 6.91
N VAL A 211 21.37 -3.11 7.24
CA VAL A 211 21.98 -2.64 8.50
C VAL A 211 21.22 -3.16 9.70
N PHE A 212 19.88 -3.01 9.72
CA PHE A 212 19.06 -3.50 10.83
C PHE A 212 19.09 -5.02 10.93
N SER A 213 19.07 -5.75 9.81
CA SER A 213 19.22 -7.21 9.81
C SER A 213 20.59 -7.64 10.35
N GLY A 214 21.66 -6.93 10.01
CA GLY A 214 23.00 -7.21 10.53
C GLY A 214 23.11 -6.94 12.03
N LEU A 215 22.56 -5.81 12.50
CA LEU A 215 22.50 -5.48 13.92
C LEU A 215 21.65 -6.49 14.71
N PHE A 216 20.52 -6.91 14.15
CA PHE A 216 19.64 -7.90 14.77
C PHE A 216 20.31 -9.27 14.85
N SER A 217 21.03 -9.68 13.80
CA SER A 217 21.84 -10.90 13.81
C SER A 217 22.94 -10.83 14.88
N ALA A 218 23.68 -9.72 14.94
CA ALA A 218 24.69 -9.50 15.97
C ALA A 218 24.10 -9.51 17.39
N PHE A 219 22.91 -8.95 17.58
CA PHE A 219 22.18 -9.02 18.84
C PHE A 219 21.84 -10.47 19.20
N ILE A 220 21.26 -11.24 18.26
CA ILE A 220 20.92 -12.66 18.46
C ILE A 220 22.16 -13.48 18.84
N THR A 221 23.30 -13.28 18.17
CA THR A 221 24.52 -14.04 18.46
C THR A 221 25.12 -13.75 19.83
N ASN A 222 24.87 -12.56 20.39
CA ASN A 222 25.38 -12.16 21.70
C ASN A 222 24.32 -12.29 22.81
N ALA A 223 23.07 -12.59 22.45
CA ALA A 223 21.97 -12.77 23.38
C ALA A 223 21.96 -14.20 23.90
N ASP A 224 21.64 -14.37 25.18
CA ASP A 224 21.35 -15.68 25.76
C ASP A 224 20.00 -16.18 25.23
N LEU A 225 20.05 -16.96 24.14
CA LEU A 225 18.87 -17.48 23.46
C LEU A 225 18.03 -18.40 24.35
N GLU A 226 18.64 -19.06 25.34
CA GLU A 226 17.93 -19.93 26.26
C GLU A 226 17.11 -19.11 27.26
N TRP A 227 17.71 -18.04 27.81
CA TRP A 227 16.98 -17.10 28.65
C TRP A 227 15.84 -16.41 27.89
N TRP A 228 16.11 -15.90 26.69
CA TRP A 228 15.10 -15.23 25.87
C TRP A 228 13.99 -16.19 25.43
N GLY A 229 14.34 -17.43 25.06
CA GLY A 229 13.37 -18.46 24.69
C GLY A 229 12.47 -18.84 25.86
N ASN A 230 13.03 -19.05 27.04
CA ASN A 230 12.27 -19.35 28.25
C ASN A 230 11.37 -18.19 28.67
N TRP A 231 11.88 -16.95 28.60
CA TRP A 231 11.08 -15.75 28.86
C TRP A 231 9.93 -15.60 27.87
N PHE A 232 10.18 -15.80 26.57
CA PHE A 232 9.16 -15.68 25.54
C PHE A 232 8.09 -16.76 25.67
N ASN A 233 8.50 -18.00 25.96
CA ASN A 233 7.57 -19.10 26.19
C ASN A 233 6.70 -18.84 27.42
N ASP A 234 7.29 -18.45 28.55
CA ASP A 234 6.55 -18.13 29.76
C ASP A 234 5.62 -16.91 29.59
N TRP A 235 6.05 -15.89 28.84
CA TRP A 235 5.20 -14.76 28.48
C TRP A 235 4.02 -15.20 27.59
N THR A 236 4.27 -16.08 26.62
CA THR A 236 3.26 -16.61 25.69
C THR A 236 2.23 -17.44 26.44
N ILE A 237 2.66 -18.31 27.36
CA ILE A 237 1.76 -19.11 28.21
C ILE A 237 0.92 -18.19 29.11
N ARG A 238 1.54 -17.18 29.73
CA ARG A 238 0.82 -16.21 30.60
C ARG A 238 -0.21 -15.37 29.86
N HIS A 239 -0.01 -15.12 28.57
CA HIS A 239 -0.90 -14.28 27.77
C HIS A 239 -1.67 -15.07 26.71
N ALA A 240 -1.71 -16.41 26.78
CA ALA A 240 -2.25 -17.29 25.74
C ALA A 240 -3.61 -16.84 25.20
N ASP A 241 -4.51 -16.45 26.10
CA ASP A 241 -5.87 -16.01 25.76
C ASP A 241 -5.94 -14.62 25.08
N SER A 242 -4.84 -13.87 25.07
CA SER A 242 -4.75 -12.48 24.59
C SER A 242 -3.55 -12.19 23.67
N ILE A 243 -2.81 -13.22 23.25
CA ILE A 243 -1.64 -13.06 22.34
C ILE A 243 -2.02 -12.25 21.11
N ASP A 244 -3.19 -12.51 20.55
CA ASP A 244 -3.70 -11.86 19.34
C ASP A 244 -3.87 -10.36 19.52
N LEU A 245 -4.35 -9.94 20.68
CA LEU A 245 -4.50 -8.54 21.03
C LEU A 245 -3.13 -7.87 21.13
N TRP A 246 -2.17 -8.52 21.82
CA TRP A 246 -0.82 -8.00 21.98
C TRP A 246 -0.07 -7.89 20.65
N MET A 247 -0.15 -8.91 19.81
CA MET A 247 0.48 -8.90 18.49
C MET A 247 -0.14 -7.81 17.59
N ASN A 248 -1.46 -7.71 17.54
CA ASN A 248 -2.13 -6.66 16.76
C ASN A 248 -1.79 -5.27 17.32
N ALA A 249 -1.76 -5.08 18.63
CA ALA A 249 -1.40 -3.82 19.26
C ALA A 249 0.04 -3.42 18.91
N PHE A 250 0.98 -4.37 18.98
CA PHE A 250 2.38 -4.15 18.63
C PHE A 250 2.57 -3.76 17.16
N ILE A 251 1.95 -4.52 16.24
CA ILE A 251 2.01 -4.23 14.80
C ILE A 251 1.43 -2.83 14.52
N ASN A 252 0.26 -2.52 15.06
CA ASN A 252 -0.37 -1.21 14.86
C ASN A 252 0.47 -0.07 15.44
N PHE A 253 1.03 -0.25 16.63
CA PHE A 253 1.92 0.73 17.25
C PHE A 253 3.16 0.98 16.36
N TRP A 254 3.77 -0.09 15.85
CA TRP A 254 4.93 0.00 14.97
C TRP A 254 4.63 0.76 13.67
N ILE A 255 3.52 0.43 13.02
CA ILE A 255 3.07 1.11 11.80
C ILE A 255 2.80 2.60 12.08
N LEU A 256 2.08 2.92 13.17
CA LEU A 256 1.80 4.29 13.55
C LEU A 256 3.08 5.09 13.83
N LEU A 257 4.08 4.46 14.46
CA LEU A 257 5.38 5.07 14.70
C LEU A 257 6.08 5.41 13.38
N ILE A 258 6.14 4.48 12.42
CA ILE A 258 6.75 4.71 11.10
C ILE A 258 6.04 5.85 10.35
N VAL A 259 4.71 5.83 10.32
CA VAL A 259 3.90 6.87 9.68
C VAL A 259 4.15 8.23 10.36
N ALA A 260 4.21 8.28 11.69
CA ALA A 260 4.47 9.50 12.44
C ALA A 260 5.87 10.07 12.13
N ILE A 261 6.91 9.22 12.09
CA ILE A 261 8.27 9.63 11.71
C ILE A 261 8.29 10.15 10.27
N CYS A 262 7.70 9.43 9.31
CA CYS A 262 7.68 9.84 7.91
C CYS A 262 6.92 11.16 7.70
N CYS A 263 5.78 11.35 8.38
CA CYS A 263 4.99 12.57 8.29
C CYS A 263 5.70 13.77 8.93
N THR A 264 6.31 13.60 10.10
CA THR A 264 7.08 14.66 10.77
C THR A 264 8.30 15.08 9.94
N TRP A 265 9.04 14.13 9.38
CA TRP A 265 10.16 14.43 8.49
C TRP A 265 9.73 15.10 7.18
N SER A 266 8.60 14.67 6.60
CA SER A 266 8.02 15.32 5.43
C SER A 266 7.66 16.78 5.71
N TRP A 267 7.11 17.07 6.90
CA TRP A 267 6.86 18.44 7.36
C TRP A 267 8.14 19.28 7.47
N PHE A 268 9.18 18.75 8.13
CA PHE A 268 10.46 19.46 8.25
C PHE A 268 11.10 19.72 6.90
N ARG A 269 11.01 18.77 5.97
CA ARG A 269 11.51 18.94 4.60
C ARG A 269 10.76 20.05 3.89
N LEU A 270 9.43 20.08 3.98
CA LEU A 270 8.60 21.12 3.39
C LEU A 270 8.91 22.51 3.95
N LYS A 271 9.21 22.63 5.25
CA LYS A 271 9.60 23.89 5.89
C LYS A 271 10.90 24.48 5.34
N ARG A 272 11.82 23.63 4.86
CA ARG A 272 13.12 24.04 4.32
C ARG A 272 13.07 24.47 2.84
N PHE A 273 11.95 24.32 2.14
CA PHE A 273 11.79 24.93 0.82
C PHE A 273 11.62 26.44 0.98
N GLN A 274 12.75 27.14 0.98
CA GLN A 274 12.83 28.57 0.72
C GLN A 274 13.49 28.70 -0.66
N HIS A 275 12.73 29.16 -1.64
CA HIS A 275 13.23 29.63 -2.92
C HIS A 275 13.15 31.15 -2.94
#